data_AF-T0L529-F1
#
_entry.id   AF-T0L529-F1
#
_cell.length_a   1.000
_cell.length_b   1.000
_cell.length_c   1.000
_cell.angle_alpha   90.00
_cell.angle_beta   90.00
_cell.angle_gamma   90.00
#
_symmetry.space_group_name_H-M   'P 1'
#
loop_
_entity.id
_entity.type
_entity.pdbx_description
1 polymer ?
#
loop_
_entity_poly.entity_id
_entity_poly.type
_entity_poly.pdbx_seq_one_letter_code
_entity_poly.pdbx_strand_id
1 'polypeptide(L)'
;MYIKDIILDGFKCYEEKTTIKNLDKFYNAITGLNGSGKSNIVDAIIFVLGLESRKLLRTNSLKELINVKRKDCKVTIVLNNSDKNKSPEGYVDYNEIIISRSYDFMGKSKFMLNNHSCSMNTIHKLTSKIKKIIFEDELSKNILSLKNYLENYIKDKNLLDEVEQRMNDLECIESDENNINIKEMLDDEKIKYDELKNNNLNDKLNYEHEEDKRKYFSLKSKINYTPGHNIFGTVDENINLKNEKYREAIFTILGNKAKYIIVNDEQTGSKLLKDSEKRVSVIPLSKINAKYIKNDLIRKVKNEGGIHAIDLVEFDSKYKKAMEHVFNGYFIFEYSDAAQKICYEYKIICVTLDGSIYDPKGTLTGGKLNYKIDIIKRSDIEILEKK
;
A
#
# COMPACT_ATOMS: atom_id res chain seq x y z
N MET A 1 16.79 3.34 20.55
CA MET A 1 17.53 4.11 19.53
C MET A 1 16.54 4.69 18.52
N TYR A 2 16.69 5.97 18.13
CA TYR A 2 15.82 6.64 17.16
C TYR A 2 16.61 7.74 16.42
N ILE A 3 16.10 8.23 15.29
CA ILE A 3 16.71 9.37 14.57
C ILE A 3 16.40 10.64 15.35
N LYS A 4 17.45 11.33 15.82
CA LYS A 4 17.34 12.59 16.57
C LYS A 4 17.41 13.78 15.63
N ASP A 5 18.41 13.81 14.74
CA ASP A 5 18.64 14.91 13.81
C ASP A 5 18.92 14.40 12.40
N ILE A 6 18.51 15.21 11.40
CA ILE A 6 18.83 15.00 9.97
C ILE A 6 19.45 16.29 9.44
N ILE A 7 20.62 16.17 8.82
CA ILE A 7 21.35 17.29 8.20
C ILE A 7 21.42 17.03 6.70
N LEU A 8 21.00 18.01 5.92
CA LEU A 8 20.88 17.99 4.47
C LEU A 8 21.77 19.11 3.91
N ASP A 9 22.70 18.81 3.02
CA ASP A 9 23.58 19.80 2.39
C ASP A 9 23.67 19.51 0.90
N GLY A 10 23.18 20.43 0.07
CA GLY A 10 23.11 20.26 -1.39
C GLY A 10 22.23 19.11 -1.88
N PHE A 11 21.28 18.62 -1.07
CA PHE A 11 20.44 17.47 -1.38
C PHE A 11 19.06 17.88 -1.90
N LYS A 12 18.73 17.53 -3.15
CA LYS A 12 17.47 17.85 -3.82
C LYS A 12 17.07 19.32 -3.68
N CYS A 13 15.97 19.64 -2.98
CA CYS A 13 15.52 21.03 -2.78
C CYS A 13 16.34 21.80 -1.72
N TYR A 14 17.19 21.12 -0.95
CA TYR A 14 18.03 21.72 0.09
C TYR A 14 19.37 22.15 -0.50
N GLU A 15 19.40 23.33 -1.12
CA GLU A 15 20.62 23.93 -1.67
C GLU A 15 21.67 24.18 -0.57
N GLU A 16 21.24 24.83 0.51
CA GLU A 16 22.07 25.15 1.67
C GLU A 16 21.92 24.10 2.79
N LYS A 17 22.91 24.08 3.69
CA LYS A 17 22.93 23.19 4.83
C LYS A 17 21.72 23.44 5.75
N THR A 18 20.78 22.50 5.72
CA THR A 18 19.55 22.52 6.52
C THR A 18 19.63 21.44 7.58
N THR A 19 19.30 21.77 8.84
CA THR A 19 19.25 20.78 9.93
C THR A 19 17.84 20.68 10.48
N ILE A 20 17.26 19.48 10.39
CA ILE A 20 16.03 19.10 11.06
C ILE A 20 16.46 18.53 12.42
N LYS A 21 16.15 19.26 13.49
CA LYS A 21 16.56 18.91 14.86
C LYS A 21 15.39 18.37 15.66
N ASN A 22 15.71 17.67 16.75
CA ASN A 22 14.77 17.30 17.81
C ASN A 22 13.58 16.46 17.31
N LEU A 23 13.85 15.48 16.44
CA LEU A 23 12.85 14.49 16.09
C LEU A 23 12.48 13.66 17.33
N ASP A 24 11.19 13.48 17.54
CA ASP A 24 10.64 12.75 18.68
C ASP A 24 10.85 11.25 18.52
N LYS A 25 10.93 10.53 19.64
CA LYS A 25 11.12 9.07 19.65
C LYS A 25 9.90 8.31 19.12
N PHE A 26 8.69 8.84 19.33
CA PHE A 26 7.44 8.14 19.08
C PHE A 26 6.73 8.64 17.83
N TYR A 27 6.66 9.97 17.62
CA TYR A 27 5.87 10.52 16.52
C TYR A 27 6.46 11.78 15.90
N ASN A 28 6.64 11.75 14.58
CA ASN A 28 7.07 12.91 13.80
C ASN A 28 6.17 13.09 12.58
N ALA A 29 5.64 14.30 12.40
CA ALA A 29 4.84 14.67 11.24
C ALA A 29 5.61 15.66 10.35
N ILE A 30 5.81 15.31 9.08
CA ILE A 30 6.37 16.20 8.06
C ILE A 30 5.22 16.75 7.23
N THR A 31 4.84 18.01 7.47
CA THR A 31 3.69 18.66 6.81
C THR A 31 4.16 19.75 5.83
N GLY A 32 3.25 20.22 4.96
CA GLY A 32 3.55 21.24 3.94
C GLY A 32 2.78 21.04 2.64
N LEU A 33 2.79 22.05 1.76
CA LEU A 33 2.10 22.02 0.46
C LEU A 33 2.70 20.98 -0.51
N ASN A 34 1.97 20.56 -1.53
CA ASN A 34 2.52 19.70 -2.58
C ASN A 34 3.70 20.39 -3.26
N GLY A 35 4.80 19.66 -3.46
CA GLY A 35 6.06 20.22 -3.99
C GLY A 35 6.99 20.85 -2.94
N SER A 36 6.59 20.97 -1.67
CA SER A 36 7.41 21.60 -0.61
C SER A 36 8.63 20.79 -0.12
N GLY A 37 8.98 19.68 -0.81
CA GLY A 37 10.15 18.87 -0.45
C GLY A 37 9.94 17.83 0.66
N LYS A 38 8.72 17.59 1.14
CA LYS A 38 8.44 16.59 2.20
C LYS A 38 9.05 15.21 1.92
N SER A 39 8.88 14.72 0.70
CA SER A 39 9.43 13.41 0.28
C SER A 39 10.96 13.41 0.18
N ASN A 40 11.59 14.57 0.02
CA ASN A 40 13.05 14.67 -0.06
C ASN A 40 13.71 14.34 1.30
N ILE A 41 13.02 14.56 2.42
CA ILE A 41 13.50 14.15 3.74
C ILE A 41 13.53 12.63 3.84
N VAL A 42 12.49 11.96 3.33
CA VAL A 42 12.42 10.49 3.26
C VAL A 42 13.51 9.94 2.34
N ASP A 43 13.69 10.54 1.17
CA ASP A 43 14.75 10.16 0.23
C ASP A 43 16.15 10.34 0.83
N ALA A 44 16.35 11.37 1.67
CA ALA A 44 17.61 11.60 2.37
C ALA A 44 17.93 10.48 3.36
N ILE A 45 16.93 10.01 4.12
CA ILE A 45 17.08 8.87 5.04
C ILE A 45 17.43 7.59 4.27
N ILE A 46 16.73 7.33 3.17
CA ILE A 46 16.98 6.16 2.33
C ILE A 46 18.40 6.22 1.72
N PHE A 47 18.80 7.40 1.23
CA PHE A 47 20.10 7.65 0.64
C PHE A 47 21.24 7.40 1.64
N VAL A 48 21.20 8.00 2.83
CA VAL A 48 22.28 7.90 3.82
C VAL A 48 22.40 6.51 4.43
N LEU A 49 21.29 5.79 4.56
CA LEU A 49 21.25 4.39 5.01
C LEU A 49 21.64 3.39 3.91
N GLY A 50 21.89 3.87 2.69
CA GLY A 50 22.32 3.03 1.57
C GLY A 50 21.24 2.07 1.07
N LEU A 51 19.96 2.43 1.21
CA LEU A 51 18.83 1.58 0.85
C LEU A 51 18.43 1.79 -0.62
N GLU A 52 19.27 1.33 -1.53
CA GLU A 52 19.22 1.66 -2.97
C GLU A 52 18.17 0.88 -3.79
N SER A 53 17.19 0.24 -3.15
CA SER A 53 16.18 -0.50 -3.90
C SER A 53 15.37 0.45 -4.79
N ARG A 54 15.20 0.10 -6.08
CA ARG A 54 14.38 0.84 -7.05
C ARG A 54 12.91 1.03 -6.63
N LYS A 55 12.46 0.32 -5.60
CA LYS A 55 11.12 0.45 -4.99
C LYS A 55 11.02 1.57 -3.94
N LEU A 56 12.14 2.00 -3.37
CA LEU A 56 12.17 2.94 -2.23
C LEU A 56 12.62 4.34 -2.65
N LEU A 57 13.60 4.47 -3.55
CA LEU A 57 14.02 5.75 -4.11
C LEU A 57 13.15 6.14 -5.30
N ARG A 58 12.59 7.35 -5.29
CA ARG A 58 11.75 7.88 -6.39
C ARG A 58 12.57 8.49 -7.53
N THR A 59 13.84 8.13 -7.65
CA THR A 59 14.77 8.68 -8.65
C THR A 59 15.43 7.56 -9.44
N ASN A 60 15.64 7.79 -10.73
CA ASN A 60 16.24 6.78 -11.62
C ASN A 60 17.78 6.75 -11.51
N SER A 61 18.37 7.81 -10.95
CA SER A 61 19.81 7.95 -10.76
C SER A 61 20.14 8.70 -9.46
N LEU A 62 21.26 8.34 -8.82
CA LEU A 62 21.78 9.08 -7.65
C LEU A 62 22.19 10.52 -8.01
N LYS A 63 22.50 10.81 -9.28
CA LYS A 63 22.82 12.17 -9.73
C LYS A 63 21.65 13.13 -9.55
N GLU A 64 20.40 12.64 -9.64
CA GLU A 64 19.18 13.44 -9.42
C GLU A 64 18.98 13.84 -7.95
N LEU A 65 19.78 13.29 -7.03
CA LEU A 65 19.75 13.66 -5.61
C LEU A 65 20.57 14.91 -5.30
N ILE A 66 21.48 15.31 -6.19
CA ILE A 66 22.26 16.53 -6.06
C ILE A 66 21.35 17.72 -6.44
N ASN A 67 21.33 18.76 -5.61
CA ASN A 67 20.65 20.00 -5.94
C ASN A 67 21.23 20.58 -7.24
N VAL A 68 20.38 21.12 -8.11
CA VAL A 68 20.75 21.62 -9.45
C VAL A 68 21.85 22.70 -9.45
N LYS A 69 22.05 23.41 -8.33
CA LYS A 69 23.08 24.46 -8.17
C LYS A 69 24.35 23.96 -7.48
N ARG A 70 24.44 22.68 -7.13
CA ARG A 70 25.55 22.09 -6.36
C ARG A 70 26.29 21.06 -7.21
N LYS A 71 27.55 20.79 -6.85
CA LYS A 71 28.37 19.74 -7.47
C LYS A 71 28.36 18.45 -6.66
N ASP A 72 27.92 18.50 -5.42
CA ASP A 72 27.85 17.39 -4.51
C ASP A 72 26.69 17.57 -3.53
N CYS A 73 26.32 16.47 -2.89
CA CYS A 73 25.37 16.48 -1.79
C CYS A 73 25.90 15.64 -0.64
N LYS A 74 25.53 16.01 0.59
CA LYS A 74 25.80 15.26 1.80
C LYS A 74 24.55 15.18 2.66
N VAL A 75 24.25 13.99 3.13
CA VAL A 75 23.22 13.76 4.15
C VAL A 75 23.87 13.14 5.36
N THR A 76 23.52 13.64 6.55
CA THR A 76 23.94 13.08 7.83
C THR A 76 22.72 12.82 8.71
N ILE A 77 22.68 11.66 9.35
CA ILE A 77 21.71 11.32 10.39
C ILE A 77 22.44 11.15 11.71
N VAL A 78 21.86 11.71 12.77
CA VAL A 78 22.30 11.50 14.15
C VAL A 78 21.27 10.62 14.83
N LEU A 79 21.70 9.45 15.31
CA LEU A 79 20.88 8.52 16.05
C LEU A 79 21.09 8.73 17.55
N ASN A 80 20.02 8.84 18.32
CA ASN A 80 20.10 8.76 19.77
C ASN A 80 20.39 7.30 20.20
N ASN A 81 21.48 7.10 20.92
CA ASN A 81 21.92 5.81 21.46
C ASN A 81 22.07 5.86 23.00
N SER A 82 21.12 6.51 23.68
CA SER A 82 21.09 6.60 25.14
C SER A 82 20.69 5.27 25.81
N ASP A 83 19.84 4.47 25.16
CA ASP A 83 19.44 3.14 25.64
C ASP A 83 20.47 2.08 25.23
N LYS A 84 21.39 1.78 26.14
CA LYS A 84 22.55 0.90 25.90
C LYS A 84 22.17 -0.55 25.62
N ASN A 85 21.02 -1.00 26.15
CA ASN A 85 20.51 -2.35 25.90
C ASN A 85 20.10 -2.55 24.43
N LYS A 86 19.76 -1.46 23.74
CA LYS A 86 19.41 -1.45 22.31
C LYS A 86 20.56 -0.93 21.43
N SER A 87 21.76 -0.75 21.99
CA SER A 87 22.91 -0.27 21.24
C SER A 87 23.44 -1.38 20.31
N PRO A 88 23.84 -1.04 19.07
CA PRO A 88 24.63 -1.94 18.26
C PRO A 88 25.95 -2.31 18.97
N GLU A 89 26.34 -3.57 18.85
CA GLU A 89 27.63 -4.08 19.30
C GLU A 89 28.78 -3.25 18.72
N GLY A 90 29.75 -2.88 19.57
CA GLY A 90 30.85 -1.97 19.22
C GLY A 90 30.49 -0.47 19.30
N TYR A 91 29.25 -0.11 19.65
CA TYR A 91 28.81 1.29 19.78
C TYR A 91 28.22 1.65 21.15
N VAL A 92 28.34 0.76 22.15
CA VAL A 92 27.74 0.92 23.48
C VAL A 92 28.23 2.20 24.18
N ASP A 93 29.51 2.54 24.00
CA ASP A 93 30.11 3.73 24.63
C ASP A 93 29.69 5.05 23.98
N TYR A 94 29.02 5.01 22.82
CA TYR A 94 28.58 6.20 22.12
C TYR A 94 27.14 6.55 22.51
N ASN A 95 26.91 7.77 23.00
CA ASN A 95 25.56 8.28 23.25
C ASN A 95 24.81 8.65 21.97
N GLU A 96 25.55 8.87 20.88
CA GLU A 96 25.00 9.15 19.56
C GLU A 96 25.80 8.42 18.49
N ILE A 97 25.11 7.95 17.46
CA ILE A 97 25.72 7.32 16.29
C ILE A 97 25.45 8.20 15.09
N ILE A 98 26.50 8.66 14.42
CA ILE A 98 26.42 9.60 13.31
C ILE A 98 26.73 8.88 12.01
N ILE A 99 25.75 8.81 11.11
CA ILE A 99 25.90 8.19 9.78
C ILE A 99 25.86 9.31 8.74
N SER A 100 26.85 9.38 7.87
CA SER A 100 26.85 10.32 6.74
C SER A 100 27.12 9.63 5.42
N ARG A 101 26.51 10.15 4.35
CA ARG A 101 26.80 9.77 2.98
C ARG A 101 26.96 11.03 2.15
N SER A 102 28.04 11.11 1.39
CA SER A 102 28.24 12.13 0.37
C SER A 102 28.27 11.51 -1.02
N TYR A 103 27.78 12.25 -2.01
CA TYR A 103 27.79 11.85 -3.41
C TYR A 103 28.12 13.05 -4.29
N ASP A 104 29.07 12.90 -5.20
CA ASP A 104 29.51 13.97 -6.10
C ASP A 104 29.02 13.78 -7.54
N PHE A 105 29.10 14.84 -8.34
CA PHE A 105 28.70 14.86 -9.75
C PHE A 105 29.49 13.86 -10.62
N MET A 106 30.69 13.46 -10.18
CA MET A 106 31.54 12.46 -10.84
C MET A 106 31.07 11.03 -10.55
N GLY A 107 30.11 10.84 -9.64
CA GLY A 107 29.53 9.55 -9.29
C GLY A 107 30.19 8.87 -8.10
N LYS A 108 31.07 9.56 -7.37
CA LYS A 108 31.75 9.00 -6.20
C LYS A 108 30.85 9.09 -4.97
N SER A 109 30.52 7.93 -4.40
CA SER A 109 29.80 7.82 -3.14
C SER A 109 30.76 7.52 -1.98
N LYS A 110 30.69 8.27 -0.88
CA LYS A 110 31.49 8.05 0.32
C LYS A 110 30.60 7.95 1.56
N PHE A 111 30.79 6.90 2.36
CA PHE A 111 30.11 6.71 3.63
C PHE A 111 31.03 7.04 4.80
N MET A 112 30.47 7.63 5.85
CA MET A 112 31.15 7.92 7.10
C MET A 112 30.29 7.49 8.28
N LEU A 113 30.93 6.89 9.29
CA LEU A 113 30.30 6.47 10.54
C LEU A 113 31.12 7.05 11.70
N ASN A 114 30.50 7.85 12.56
CA ASN A 114 31.16 8.62 13.62
C ASN A 114 32.40 9.39 13.09
N ASN A 115 32.25 10.04 11.93
CA ASN A 115 33.31 10.77 11.21
C ASN A 115 34.45 9.93 10.59
N HIS A 116 34.41 8.59 10.68
CA HIS A 116 35.38 7.72 10.03
C HIS A 116 34.83 7.17 8.71
N SER A 117 35.65 7.18 7.65
CA SER A 117 35.27 6.61 6.35
C SER A 117 35.01 5.11 6.48
N CYS A 118 33.92 4.61 5.91
CA CYS A 118 33.57 3.19 5.98
C CYS A 118 32.98 2.67 4.67
N SER A 119 32.83 1.35 4.58
CA SER A 119 32.22 0.69 3.44
C SER A 119 30.70 0.71 3.52
N MET A 120 30.02 0.58 2.38
CA MET A 120 28.57 0.37 2.31
C MET A 120 28.14 -0.86 3.14
N ASN A 121 28.92 -1.95 3.11
CA ASN A 121 28.62 -3.16 3.87
C ASN A 121 28.62 -2.90 5.39
N THR A 122 29.51 -2.03 5.88
CA THR A 122 29.53 -1.61 7.28
C THR A 122 28.24 -0.89 7.65
N ILE A 123 27.80 0.05 6.79
CA ILE A 123 26.52 0.73 6.96
C ILE A 123 25.37 -0.26 6.90
N HIS A 124 25.32 -1.19 5.95
CA HIS A 124 24.25 -2.18 5.86
C HIS A 124 24.19 -3.11 7.09
N LYS A 125 25.33 -3.54 7.65
CA LYS A 125 25.38 -4.33 8.89
C LYS A 125 24.84 -3.55 10.09
N LEU A 126 25.19 -2.27 10.19
CA LEU A 126 24.66 -1.40 11.23
C LEU A 126 23.16 -1.14 11.00
N THR A 127 22.76 -0.89 9.76
CA THR A 127 21.39 -0.57 9.36
C THR A 127 20.46 -1.77 9.48
N SER A 128 20.93 -3.01 9.29
CA SER A 128 20.11 -4.20 9.52
C SER A 128 19.77 -4.38 11.00
N LYS A 129 20.74 -4.12 11.88
CA LYS A 129 20.52 -4.08 13.34
C LYS A 129 19.62 -2.91 13.74
N ILE A 130 19.85 -1.72 13.19
CA ILE A 130 19.00 -0.53 13.39
C ILE A 130 17.59 -0.76 12.82
N LYS A 131 17.45 -1.45 11.68
CA LYS A 131 16.15 -1.73 11.05
C LYS A 131 15.28 -2.58 11.95
N LYS A 132 15.90 -3.55 12.61
CA LYS A 132 15.28 -4.35 13.66
C LYS A 132 14.91 -3.52 14.90
N ILE A 133 15.29 -2.25 15.02
CA ILE A 133 14.96 -1.39 16.18
C ILE A 133 14.07 -0.20 15.77
N ILE A 134 14.19 0.29 14.53
CA ILE A 134 13.49 1.48 14.00
C ILE A 134 12.26 1.10 13.15
N PHE A 135 12.28 -0.02 12.44
CA PHE A 135 11.13 -0.51 11.65
C PHE A 135 10.36 -1.64 12.39
N GLU A 136 10.63 -1.80 13.69
CA GLU A 136 10.21 -2.94 14.49
C GLU A 136 8.81 -2.77 15.09
N ASP A 137 7.75 -2.79 14.29
CA ASP A 137 6.44 -3.02 14.90
C ASP A 137 5.51 -4.03 14.22
N GLU A 138 5.68 -4.35 12.93
CA GLU A 138 4.88 -5.41 12.28
C GLU A 138 5.72 -6.46 11.56
N LEU A 139 6.60 -6.07 10.62
CA LEU A 139 7.23 -7.05 9.72
C LEU A 139 8.17 -8.04 10.44
N SER A 140 8.94 -7.57 11.43
CA SER A 140 9.85 -8.41 12.23
C SER A 140 9.11 -9.31 13.22
N LYS A 141 7.99 -8.84 13.80
CA LYS A 141 7.09 -9.70 14.60
C LYS A 141 6.46 -10.78 13.72
N ASN A 142 6.08 -10.44 12.49
CA ASN A 142 5.53 -11.38 11.52
C ASN A 142 6.54 -12.44 11.10
N ILE A 143 7.79 -12.08 10.83
CA ILE A 143 8.84 -13.06 10.50
C ILE A 143 9.13 -13.98 11.69
N LEU A 144 9.14 -13.44 12.92
CA LEU A 144 9.38 -14.24 14.12
C LEU A 144 8.21 -15.19 14.42
N SER A 145 6.96 -14.76 14.25
CA SER A 145 5.79 -15.62 14.43
C SER A 145 5.71 -16.72 13.38
N LEU A 146 5.98 -16.39 12.10
CA LEU A 146 6.12 -17.38 11.01
C LEU A 146 7.22 -18.39 11.29
N LYS A 147 8.37 -17.93 11.79
CA LYS A 147 9.50 -18.79 12.10
C LYS A 147 9.17 -19.75 13.25
N ASN A 148 8.55 -19.25 14.33
CA ASN A 148 8.13 -20.08 15.45
C ASN A 148 7.06 -21.11 15.05
N TYR A 149 6.09 -20.71 14.22
CA TYR A 149 5.09 -21.64 13.66
C TYR A 149 5.76 -22.76 12.85
N LEU A 150 6.69 -22.42 11.95
CA LEU A 150 7.42 -23.40 11.17
C LEU A 150 8.28 -24.33 12.04
N GLU A 151 8.95 -23.80 13.07
CA GLU A 151 9.76 -24.60 14.00
C GLU A 151 8.89 -25.58 14.80
N ASN A 152 7.73 -25.15 15.31
CA ASN A 152 6.79 -26.01 16.01
C ASN A 152 6.20 -27.09 15.09
N TYR A 153 5.74 -26.70 13.89
CA TYR A 153 5.18 -27.61 12.92
C TYR A 153 6.17 -28.71 12.48
N ILE A 154 7.45 -28.35 12.29
CA ILE A 154 8.50 -29.31 11.96
C ILE A 154 8.74 -30.27 13.13
N LYS A 155 8.77 -29.75 14.36
CA LYS A 155 8.98 -30.56 15.56
C LYS A 155 7.84 -31.56 15.77
N ASP A 156 6.59 -31.11 15.66
CA ASP A 156 5.42 -31.96 15.87
C ASP A 156 5.27 -32.98 14.74
N LYS A 157 5.64 -32.64 13.50
CA LYS A 157 5.68 -33.60 12.40
C LYS A 157 6.70 -34.72 12.63
N ASN A 158 7.92 -34.39 13.06
CA ASN A 158 8.93 -35.41 13.37
C ASN A 158 8.49 -36.33 14.51
N LEU A 159 7.85 -35.77 15.54
CA LEU A 159 7.31 -36.55 16.66
C LEU A 159 6.14 -37.44 16.21
N LEU A 160 5.29 -36.95 15.29
CA LEU A 160 4.21 -37.73 14.70
C LEU A 160 4.75 -38.96 13.95
N ASP A 161 5.80 -38.77 13.15
CA ASP A 161 6.48 -39.87 12.43
C ASP A 161 7.05 -40.92 13.44
N GLU A 162 7.63 -40.46 14.55
CA GLU A 162 8.15 -41.35 15.62
C GLU A 162 7.04 -42.10 16.39
N VAL A 163 5.88 -41.47 16.60
CA VAL A 163 4.71 -42.11 17.25
C VAL A 163 4.09 -43.13 16.29
N GLU A 164 3.94 -42.78 15.02
CA GLU A 164 3.40 -43.67 13.98
C GLU A 164 4.27 -44.92 13.80
N GLN A 165 5.60 -44.75 13.84
CA GLN A 165 6.52 -45.88 13.79
C GLN A 165 6.38 -46.80 15.00
N ARG A 166 6.27 -46.25 16.22
CA ARG A 166 6.03 -47.04 17.44
C ARG A 166 4.68 -47.76 17.42
N MET A 167 3.63 -47.12 16.90
CA MET A 167 2.33 -47.77 16.72
C MET A 167 2.44 -48.96 15.76
N ASN A 168 3.12 -48.81 14.62
CA ASN A 168 3.33 -49.91 13.67
C ASN A 168 4.12 -51.07 14.30
N ASP A 169 5.17 -50.77 15.08
CA ASP A 169 5.95 -51.78 15.79
C ASP A 169 5.09 -52.52 16.83
N LEU A 170 4.27 -51.80 17.60
CA LEU A 170 3.35 -52.38 18.59
C LEU A 170 2.24 -53.21 17.94
N GLU A 171 1.69 -52.78 16.79
CA GLU A 171 0.69 -53.54 16.03
C GLU A 171 1.25 -54.86 15.50
N CYS A 172 2.52 -54.87 15.05
CA CYS A 172 3.19 -56.12 14.66
C CYS A 172 3.27 -57.09 15.84
N ILE A 173 3.66 -56.62 17.02
CA ILE A 173 3.82 -57.47 18.20
C ILE A 173 2.46 -57.94 18.76
N GLU A 174 1.44 -57.09 18.80
CA GLU A 174 0.07 -57.47 19.22
C GLU A 174 -0.50 -58.60 18.36
N SER A 175 -0.17 -58.60 17.05
CA SER A 175 -0.64 -59.64 16.12
C SER A 175 -0.02 -61.02 16.36
N ASP A 176 1.17 -61.07 16.95
CA ASP A 176 1.92 -62.29 17.26
C ASP A 176 1.61 -62.83 18.66
N GLU A 177 1.33 -61.95 19.64
CA GLU A 177 1.03 -62.30 21.02
C GLU A 177 -0.18 -61.49 21.53
N ASN A 178 -1.33 -62.15 21.76
CA ASN A 178 -2.56 -61.58 22.35
C ASN A 178 -2.34 -61.09 23.80
N ASN A 179 -1.51 -60.07 23.99
CA ASN A 179 -1.00 -59.59 25.26
C ASN A 179 -1.70 -58.28 25.65
N ILE A 180 -2.48 -58.33 26.73
CA ILE A 180 -3.30 -57.20 27.22
C ILE A 180 -2.45 -55.94 27.47
N ASN A 181 -1.21 -56.10 27.94
CA ASN A 181 -0.33 -54.96 28.24
C ASN A 181 0.14 -54.22 26.96
N ILE A 182 0.33 -54.94 25.85
CA ILE A 182 0.74 -54.34 24.57
C ILE A 182 -0.42 -53.55 23.96
N LYS A 183 -1.65 -54.04 24.14
CA LYS A 183 -2.86 -53.36 23.69
C LYS A 183 -3.08 -52.03 24.41
N GLU A 184 -2.88 -51.98 25.72
CA GLU A 184 -2.94 -50.72 26.49
C GLU A 184 -1.89 -49.71 26.00
N MET A 185 -0.65 -50.16 25.75
CA MET A 185 0.41 -49.30 25.21
C MET A 185 0.11 -48.77 23.80
N LEU A 186 -0.55 -49.58 22.96
CA LEU A 186 -0.97 -49.17 21.62
C LEU A 186 -2.10 -48.12 21.67
N ASP A 187 -3.06 -48.29 22.57
CA ASP A 187 -4.14 -47.34 22.77
C ASP A 187 -3.61 -45.98 23.28
N ASP A 188 -2.62 -45.99 24.19
CA ASP A 188 -1.94 -44.78 24.66
C ASP A 188 -1.21 -44.03 23.53
N GLU A 189 -0.49 -44.73 22.64
CA GLU A 189 0.15 -44.09 21.49
C GLU A 189 -0.86 -43.59 20.45
N LYS A 190 -2.00 -44.29 20.26
CA LYS A 190 -3.11 -43.80 19.41
C LYS A 190 -3.68 -42.48 19.92
N ILE A 191 -3.94 -42.38 21.23
CA ILE A 191 -4.42 -41.14 21.85
C ILE A 191 -3.42 -40.02 21.60
N LYS A 192 -2.12 -40.29 21.81
CA LYS A 192 -1.05 -39.31 21.61
C LYS A 192 -0.90 -38.88 20.15
N TYR A 193 -1.07 -39.81 19.21
CA TYR A 193 -1.09 -39.51 17.78
C TYR A 193 -2.23 -38.56 17.40
N ASP A 194 -3.45 -38.85 17.89
CA ASP A 194 -4.63 -38.02 17.64
C ASP A 194 -4.50 -36.62 18.25
N GLU A 195 -3.93 -36.50 19.46
CA GLU A 195 -3.63 -35.21 20.09
C GLU A 195 -2.67 -34.37 19.25
N LEU A 196 -1.55 -34.95 18.80
CA LEU A 196 -0.56 -34.26 17.97
C LEU A 196 -1.13 -33.84 16.61
N LYS A 197 -1.94 -34.70 15.99
CA LYS A 197 -2.59 -34.42 14.72
C LYS A 197 -3.61 -33.29 14.84
N ASN A 198 -4.39 -33.27 15.90
CA ASN A 198 -5.37 -32.21 16.18
C ASN A 198 -4.69 -30.87 16.50
N ASN A 199 -3.59 -30.88 17.26
CA ASN A 199 -2.81 -29.67 17.54
C ASN A 199 -2.24 -29.05 16.25
N ASN A 200 -1.67 -29.86 15.35
CA ASN A 200 -1.19 -29.38 14.06
C ASN A 200 -2.31 -28.74 13.20
N LEU A 201 -3.51 -29.33 13.23
CA LEU A 201 -4.67 -28.78 12.51
C LEU A 201 -5.14 -27.44 13.11
N ASN A 202 -5.21 -27.37 14.44
CA ASN A 202 -5.58 -26.15 15.16
C ASN A 202 -4.58 -25.01 14.93
N ASP A 203 -3.29 -25.32 14.94
CA ASP A 203 -2.24 -24.33 14.66
C ASP A 203 -2.33 -23.79 13.24
N LYS A 204 -2.64 -24.65 12.26
CA LYS A 204 -2.85 -24.23 10.87
C LYS A 204 -4.08 -23.33 10.74
N LEU A 205 -5.20 -23.69 11.37
CA LEU A 205 -6.43 -22.87 11.38
C LEU A 205 -6.19 -21.52 12.05
N ASN A 206 -5.51 -21.50 13.20
CA ASN A 206 -5.15 -20.28 13.91
C ASN A 206 -4.25 -19.37 13.05
N TYR A 207 -3.28 -19.95 12.34
CA TYR A 207 -2.41 -19.20 11.44
C TYR A 207 -3.19 -18.57 10.27
N GLU A 208 -4.08 -19.32 9.62
CA GLU A 208 -4.94 -18.83 8.54
C GLU A 208 -5.87 -17.70 9.02
N HIS A 209 -6.50 -17.85 10.19
CA HIS A 209 -7.31 -16.79 10.80
C HIS A 209 -6.51 -15.53 11.11
N GLU A 210 -5.29 -15.67 11.65
CA GLU A 210 -4.39 -14.55 11.90
C GLU A 210 -3.94 -13.86 10.60
N GLU A 211 -3.77 -14.62 9.51
CA GLU A 211 -3.47 -14.06 8.20
C GLU A 211 -4.64 -13.27 7.60
N ASP A 212 -5.86 -13.81 7.69
CA ASP A 212 -7.08 -13.14 7.24
C ASP A 212 -7.34 -11.85 8.04
N LYS A 213 -7.15 -11.87 9.37
CA LYS A 213 -7.19 -10.65 10.21
C LYS A 213 -6.15 -9.62 9.78
N ARG A 214 -4.91 -10.04 9.54
CA ARG A 214 -3.84 -9.13 9.05
C ARG A 214 -4.21 -8.50 7.72
N LYS A 215 -4.72 -9.31 6.78
CA LYS A 215 -5.16 -8.84 5.46
C LYS A 215 -6.33 -7.87 5.59
N TYR A 216 -7.29 -8.14 6.47
CA TYR A 216 -8.39 -7.22 6.80
C TYR A 216 -7.87 -5.87 7.26
N PHE A 217 -7.00 -5.82 8.29
CA PHE A 217 -6.45 -4.56 8.80
C PHE A 217 -5.61 -3.82 7.73
N SER A 218 -4.85 -4.54 6.91
CA SER A 218 -4.08 -3.96 5.82
C SER A 218 -4.98 -3.30 4.77
N LEU A 219 -6.04 -3.97 4.31
CA LEU A 219 -6.99 -3.41 3.34
C LEU A 219 -7.80 -2.26 3.95
N LYS A 220 -8.24 -2.39 5.20
CA LYS A 220 -8.97 -1.35 5.95
C LYS A 220 -8.15 -0.07 6.11
N SER A 221 -6.83 -0.17 6.27
CA SER A 221 -5.95 1.02 6.35
C SER A 221 -5.84 1.82 5.05
N LYS A 222 -6.16 1.19 3.90
CA LYS A 222 -5.99 1.78 2.57
C LYS A 222 -7.26 2.46 2.04
N ILE A 223 -8.43 2.11 2.57
CA ILE A 223 -9.68 2.81 2.23
C ILE A 223 -9.75 4.17 2.94
N ASN A 224 -10.51 5.10 2.36
CA ASN A 224 -10.67 6.46 2.88
C ASN A 224 -11.98 6.66 3.65
N TYR A 225 -12.69 5.58 3.98
CA TYR A 225 -13.96 5.61 4.71
C TYR A 225 -14.05 4.46 5.71
N THR A 226 -14.93 4.59 6.70
CA THR A 226 -15.27 3.51 7.61
C THR A 226 -16.45 2.72 7.03
N PRO A 227 -16.34 1.39 6.83
CA PRO A 227 -17.46 0.58 6.35
C PRO A 227 -18.69 0.71 7.26
N GLY A 228 -19.88 0.68 6.66
CA GLY A 228 -21.13 0.81 7.40
C GLY A 228 -22.35 0.51 6.53
N HIS A 229 -23.50 0.30 7.19
CA HIS A 229 -24.74 -0.15 6.54
C HIS A 229 -25.21 0.77 5.40
N ASN A 230 -24.98 2.09 5.51
CA ASN A 230 -25.42 3.09 4.54
C ASN A 230 -24.28 3.71 3.70
N ILE A 231 -23.09 3.11 3.73
CA ILE A 231 -21.88 3.60 3.02
C ILE A 231 -21.47 2.59 1.96
N PHE A 232 -21.79 2.82 0.70
CA PHE A 232 -21.67 1.82 -0.36
C PHE A 232 -20.29 1.69 -1.00
N GLY A 233 -19.26 2.31 -0.43
CA GLY A 233 -17.91 2.33 -0.98
C GLY A 233 -17.69 3.44 -2.02
N THR A 234 -16.55 3.42 -2.70
CA THR A 234 -16.20 4.47 -3.67
C THR A 234 -16.73 4.19 -5.08
N VAL A 235 -16.72 5.20 -5.96
CA VAL A 235 -17.18 5.06 -7.35
C VAL A 235 -16.39 3.99 -8.10
N ASP A 236 -15.06 3.96 -7.97
CA ASP A 236 -14.20 2.98 -8.64
C ASP A 236 -14.38 1.54 -8.12
N GLU A 237 -14.85 1.36 -6.88
CA GLU A 237 -15.24 0.05 -6.35
C GLU A 237 -16.54 -0.48 -6.95
N ASN A 238 -17.42 0.43 -7.41
CA ASN A 238 -18.79 0.13 -7.83
C ASN A 238 -19.00 0.15 -9.35
N ILE A 239 -17.92 0.06 -10.13
CA ILE A 239 -17.97 -0.04 -11.59
C ILE A 239 -17.11 -1.21 -12.08
N ASN A 240 -17.53 -1.81 -13.19
CA ASN A 240 -16.67 -2.65 -14.02
C ASN A 240 -16.62 -2.07 -15.44
N LEU A 241 -15.45 -2.14 -16.08
CA LEU A 241 -15.28 -1.67 -17.45
C LEU A 241 -15.65 -2.79 -18.42
N LYS A 242 -16.54 -2.51 -19.40
CA LYS A 242 -16.97 -3.51 -20.39
C LYS A 242 -15.87 -3.91 -21.37
N ASN A 243 -14.94 -3.00 -21.64
CA ASN A 243 -13.87 -3.21 -22.62
C ASN A 243 -12.62 -2.39 -22.25
N GLU A 244 -11.50 -3.09 -22.07
CA GLU A 244 -10.19 -2.54 -21.70
C GLU A 244 -9.64 -1.49 -22.69
N LYS A 245 -10.09 -1.49 -23.96
CA LYS A 245 -9.74 -0.44 -24.94
C LYS A 245 -10.03 0.97 -24.41
N TYR A 246 -11.04 1.13 -23.58
CA TYR A 246 -11.49 2.43 -23.08
C TYR A 246 -10.96 2.78 -21.69
N ARG A 247 -10.03 1.97 -21.15
CA ARG A 247 -9.57 2.12 -19.77
C ARG A 247 -9.02 3.51 -19.50
N GLU A 248 -8.08 3.99 -20.31
CA GLU A 248 -7.45 5.30 -20.08
C GLU A 248 -8.47 6.44 -20.12
N ALA A 249 -9.39 6.42 -21.08
CA ALA A 249 -10.46 7.42 -21.20
C ALA A 249 -11.39 7.39 -19.97
N ILE A 250 -11.85 6.22 -19.53
CA ILE A 250 -12.75 6.08 -18.38
C ILE A 250 -12.07 6.47 -17.08
N PHE A 251 -10.82 6.07 -16.87
CA PHE A 251 -10.05 6.43 -15.68
C PHE A 251 -9.70 7.92 -15.66
N THR A 252 -9.51 8.54 -16.82
CA THR A 252 -9.38 9.99 -16.94
C THR A 252 -10.70 10.72 -16.61
N ILE A 253 -11.85 10.21 -17.06
CA ILE A 253 -13.18 10.76 -16.70
C ILE A 253 -13.43 10.66 -15.19
N LEU A 254 -13.07 9.54 -14.59
CA LEU A 254 -13.16 9.34 -13.14
C LEU A 254 -12.28 10.36 -12.41
N GLY A 255 -11.00 10.42 -12.73
CA GLY A 255 -10.04 11.27 -12.01
C GLY A 255 -10.21 11.16 -10.49
N ASN A 256 -10.37 12.30 -9.81
CA ASN A 256 -10.61 12.33 -8.36
C ASN A 256 -11.98 11.78 -7.95
N LYS A 257 -12.97 11.74 -8.85
CA LYS A 257 -14.31 11.19 -8.57
C LYS A 257 -14.28 9.69 -8.34
N ALA A 258 -13.22 8.99 -8.79
CA ALA A 258 -12.99 7.58 -8.47
C ALA A 258 -13.17 7.30 -6.97
N LYS A 259 -12.60 8.17 -6.11
CA LYS A 259 -12.59 8.01 -4.65
C LYS A 259 -13.76 8.69 -3.94
N TYR A 260 -14.77 9.16 -4.67
CA TYR A 260 -15.97 9.70 -4.04
C TYR A 260 -16.77 8.56 -3.43
N ILE A 261 -17.22 8.73 -2.20
CA ILE A 261 -17.89 7.69 -1.42
C ILE A 261 -19.40 7.79 -1.67
N ILE A 262 -20.01 6.71 -2.14
CA ILE A 262 -21.45 6.64 -2.38
C ILE A 262 -22.14 6.30 -1.06
N VAL A 263 -23.15 7.08 -0.68
CA VAL A 263 -23.92 6.85 0.56
C VAL A 263 -25.41 6.91 0.28
N ASN A 264 -26.21 6.32 1.16
CA ASN A 264 -27.67 6.32 1.00
C ASN A 264 -28.27 7.73 1.02
N ASP A 265 -27.88 8.56 1.99
CA ASP A 265 -28.50 9.84 2.27
C ASP A 265 -27.53 10.91 2.78
N GLU A 266 -28.02 12.15 2.81
CA GLU A 266 -27.27 13.33 3.25
C GLU A 266 -26.86 13.28 4.73
N GLN A 267 -27.66 12.63 5.59
CA GLN A 267 -27.34 12.50 7.01
C GLN A 267 -26.10 11.60 7.19
N THR A 268 -26.09 10.44 6.53
CA THR A 268 -24.95 9.53 6.50
C THR A 268 -23.71 10.22 5.94
N GLY A 269 -23.86 10.96 4.83
CA GLY A 269 -22.75 11.70 4.23
C GLY A 269 -22.19 12.80 5.13
N SER A 270 -23.06 13.56 5.81
CA SER A 270 -22.66 14.62 6.74
C SER A 270 -21.92 14.06 7.95
N LYS A 271 -22.37 12.90 8.48
CA LYS A 271 -21.66 12.21 9.56
C LYS A 271 -20.28 11.75 9.11
N LEU A 272 -20.18 11.13 7.94
CA LEU A 272 -18.91 10.65 7.39
C LEU A 272 -17.89 11.78 7.19
N LEU A 273 -18.35 12.96 6.73
CA LEU A 273 -17.50 14.14 6.57
C LEU A 273 -16.97 14.68 7.91
N LYS A 274 -17.71 14.54 9.00
CA LYS A 274 -17.30 14.99 10.35
C LYS A 274 -16.34 13.99 11.00
N ASP A 275 -16.63 12.70 10.85
CA ASP A 275 -15.89 11.62 11.51
C ASP A 275 -14.57 11.27 10.76
N SER A 276 -14.42 11.68 9.50
CA SER A 276 -13.23 11.36 8.71
C SER A 276 -12.06 12.28 9.05
N GLU A 277 -10.92 11.68 9.38
CA GLU A 277 -9.64 12.38 9.56
C GLU A 277 -9.06 12.93 8.24
N LYS A 278 -9.55 12.43 7.10
CA LYS A 278 -9.07 12.79 5.77
C LYS A 278 -10.15 13.58 5.02
N ARG A 279 -9.72 14.46 4.12
CA ARG A 279 -10.66 15.12 3.21
C ARG A 279 -11.28 14.09 2.27
N VAL A 280 -12.58 13.89 2.40
CA VAL A 280 -13.37 13.00 1.53
C VAL A 280 -14.42 13.78 0.76
N SER A 281 -14.96 13.16 -0.29
CA SER A 281 -16.09 13.67 -1.07
C SER A 281 -17.14 12.57 -1.14
N VAL A 282 -18.40 12.96 -0.99
CA VAL A 282 -19.51 12.02 -0.78
C VAL A 282 -20.62 12.27 -1.79
N ILE A 283 -21.20 11.20 -2.32
CA ILE A 283 -22.36 11.22 -3.22
C ILE A 283 -23.57 10.63 -2.48
N PRO A 284 -24.46 11.47 -1.92
CA PRO A 284 -25.69 11.00 -1.31
C PRO A 284 -26.75 10.66 -2.38
N LEU A 285 -27.13 9.39 -2.49
CA LEU A 285 -28.10 8.90 -3.49
C LEU A 285 -29.49 9.54 -3.34
N SER A 286 -29.88 9.93 -2.13
CA SER A 286 -31.14 10.64 -1.86
C SER A 286 -31.23 12.02 -2.50
N LYS A 287 -30.08 12.67 -2.79
CA LYS A 287 -30.01 14.08 -3.17
C LYS A 287 -29.26 14.35 -4.48
N ILE A 288 -28.36 13.44 -4.90
CA ILE A 288 -27.56 13.65 -6.10
C ILE A 288 -28.45 13.77 -7.33
N ASN A 289 -28.17 14.80 -8.13
CA ASN A 289 -28.81 15.00 -9.42
C ASN A 289 -27.75 14.89 -10.52
N ALA A 290 -28.05 14.09 -11.53
CA ALA A 290 -27.19 13.94 -12.68
C ALA A 290 -27.41 15.07 -13.68
N LYS A 291 -26.36 15.43 -14.42
CA LYS A 291 -26.50 16.38 -15.52
C LYS A 291 -27.30 15.70 -16.64
N TYR A 292 -28.46 16.23 -16.97
CA TYR A 292 -29.30 15.70 -18.04
C TYR A 292 -28.73 16.07 -19.42
N ILE A 293 -28.61 15.07 -20.30
CA ILE A 293 -28.33 15.26 -21.73
C ILE A 293 -29.57 14.82 -22.50
N LYS A 294 -30.06 15.66 -23.41
CA LYS A 294 -31.21 15.34 -24.27
C LYS A 294 -30.89 14.11 -25.14
N ASN A 295 -31.83 13.17 -25.23
CA ASN A 295 -31.66 11.95 -26.03
C ASN A 295 -31.30 12.21 -27.49
N ASP A 296 -31.87 13.26 -28.10
CA ASP A 296 -31.55 13.64 -29.48
C ASP A 296 -30.08 14.05 -29.65
N LEU A 297 -29.50 14.70 -28.63
CA LEU A 297 -28.09 15.06 -28.64
C LEU A 297 -27.21 13.82 -28.53
N ILE A 298 -27.55 12.89 -27.65
CA ILE A 298 -26.85 11.60 -27.52
C ILE A 298 -26.83 10.87 -28.87
N ARG A 299 -27.97 10.80 -29.56
CA ARG A 299 -28.08 10.16 -30.88
C ARG A 299 -27.21 10.84 -31.93
N LYS A 300 -27.24 12.18 -32.01
CA LYS A 300 -26.41 12.95 -32.95
C LYS A 300 -24.92 12.68 -32.74
N VAL A 301 -24.46 12.74 -31.49
CA VAL A 301 -23.05 12.51 -31.14
C VAL A 301 -22.63 11.07 -31.44
N LYS A 302 -23.51 10.09 -31.19
CA LYS A 302 -23.28 8.69 -31.56
C LYS A 302 -23.15 8.49 -33.07
N ASN A 303 -23.96 9.17 -33.88
CA ASN A 303 -23.86 9.10 -35.34
C ASN A 303 -22.54 9.70 -35.88
N GLU A 304 -21.95 10.65 -35.15
CA GLU A 304 -20.63 11.24 -35.44
C GLU A 304 -19.47 10.41 -34.88
N GLY A 305 -19.74 9.19 -34.38
CA GLY A 305 -18.72 8.26 -33.87
C GLY A 305 -18.38 8.41 -32.38
N GLY A 306 -19.11 9.26 -31.65
CA GLY A 306 -18.91 9.42 -30.20
C GLY A 306 -19.58 8.32 -29.38
N ILE A 307 -18.85 7.75 -28.42
CA ILE A 307 -19.38 6.73 -27.51
C ILE A 307 -19.75 7.38 -26.20
N HIS A 308 -20.96 7.17 -25.70
CA HIS A 308 -21.39 7.75 -24.43
C HIS A 308 -20.71 7.01 -23.27
N ALA A 309 -20.00 7.73 -22.40
CA ALA A 309 -19.11 7.09 -21.42
C ALA A 309 -19.82 6.15 -20.44
N ILE A 310 -21.07 6.45 -20.08
CA ILE A 310 -21.86 5.60 -19.17
C ILE A 310 -22.18 4.23 -19.78
N ASP A 311 -22.23 4.12 -21.11
CA ASP A 311 -22.53 2.87 -21.80
C ASP A 311 -21.36 1.87 -21.72
N LEU A 312 -20.15 2.34 -21.37
CA LEU A 312 -18.93 1.54 -21.29
C LEU A 312 -18.67 0.96 -19.89
N VAL A 313 -19.46 1.36 -18.89
CA VAL A 313 -19.32 0.89 -17.51
C VAL A 313 -20.54 0.06 -17.11
N GLU A 314 -20.31 -0.95 -16.29
CA GLU A 314 -21.32 -1.78 -15.63
C GLU A 314 -21.37 -1.45 -14.14
N PHE A 315 -22.56 -1.35 -13.60
CA PHE A 315 -22.80 -1.01 -12.19
C PHE A 315 -24.20 -1.48 -11.78
N ASP A 316 -24.41 -1.61 -10.47
CA ASP A 316 -25.73 -1.92 -9.93
C ASP A 316 -26.71 -0.74 -10.13
N SER A 317 -27.92 -1.05 -10.61
CA SER A 317 -29.02 -0.11 -10.82
C SER A 317 -29.28 0.84 -9.64
N LYS A 318 -29.07 0.40 -8.39
CA LYS A 318 -29.22 1.25 -7.20
C LYS A 318 -28.26 2.46 -7.18
N TYR A 319 -27.13 2.36 -7.88
CA TYR A 319 -26.13 3.43 -7.98
C TYR A 319 -26.27 4.29 -9.23
N LYS A 320 -27.32 4.07 -10.03
CA LYS A 320 -27.53 4.75 -11.32
C LYS A 320 -27.35 6.26 -11.24
N LYS A 321 -27.95 6.93 -10.26
CA LYS A 321 -27.84 8.39 -10.10
C LYS A 321 -26.40 8.87 -9.86
N ALA A 322 -25.61 8.10 -9.11
CA ALA A 322 -24.21 8.40 -8.87
C ALA A 322 -23.39 8.22 -10.16
N MET A 323 -23.62 7.13 -10.89
CA MET A 323 -22.90 6.85 -12.14
C MET A 323 -23.28 7.84 -13.24
N GLU A 324 -24.54 8.24 -13.33
CA GLU A 324 -24.97 9.32 -14.22
C GLU A 324 -24.33 10.66 -13.85
N HIS A 325 -24.20 10.98 -12.57
CA HIS A 325 -23.47 12.18 -12.15
C HIS A 325 -22.00 12.19 -12.59
N VAL A 326 -21.36 11.01 -12.58
CA VAL A 326 -19.94 10.87 -12.94
C VAL A 326 -19.75 10.83 -14.45
N PHE A 327 -20.49 9.99 -15.17
CA PHE A 327 -20.20 9.63 -16.57
C PHE A 327 -21.14 10.26 -17.60
N ASN A 328 -22.37 10.65 -17.23
CA ASN A 328 -23.39 11.03 -18.22
C ASN A 328 -22.97 12.24 -19.06
N GLY A 329 -22.09 13.10 -18.54
CA GLY A 329 -21.59 14.32 -19.18
C GLY A 329 -20.54 14.13 -20.27
N TYR A 330 -20.07 12.90 -20.52
CA TYR A 330 -18.84 12.63 -21.27
C TYR A 330 -19.09 11.73 -22.49
N PHE A 331 -18.44 12.07 -23.60
CA PHE A 331 -18.37 11.23 -24.80
C PHE A 331 -16.93 10.92 -25.14
N ILE A 332 -16.69 9.69 -25.62
CA ILE A 332 -15.37 9.19 -25.95
C ILE A 332 -15.21 9.05 -27.47
N PHE A 333 -14.06 9.49 -27.98
CA PHE A 333 -13.68 9.46 -29.39
C PHE A 333 -12.32 8.79 -29.56
N GLU A 334 -12.09 8.22 -30.74
CA GLU A 334 -10.81 7.59 -31.07
C GLU A 334 -9.69 8.60 -31.29
N TYR A 335 -10.00 9.73 -31.93
CA TYR A 335 -9.02 10.75 -32.33
C TYR A 335 -9.40 12.16 -31.88
N SER A 336 -8.39 13.02 -31.70
CA SER A 336 -8.49 14.40 -31.24
C SER A 336 -9.41 15.28 -32.09
N ASP A 337 -9.33 15.12 -33.41
CA ASP A 337 -9.97 16.05 -34.35
C ASP A 337 -11.49 15.95 -34.26
N ALA A 338 -12.01 14.72 -34.20
CA ALA A 338 -13.43 14.46 -33.98
C ALA A 338 -13.88 14.91 -32.59
N ALA A 339 -13.10 14.58 -31.55
CA ALA A 339 -13.40 14.97 -30.16
C ALA A 339 -13.54 16.50 -30.03
N GLN A 340 -12.59 17.24 -30.59
CA GLN A 340 -12.53 18.70 -30.54
C GLN A 340 -13.68 19.34 -31.31
N LYS A 341 -13.93 18.91 -32.55
CA LYS A 341 -15.02 19.42 -33.38
C LYS A 341 -16.36 19.27 -32.66
N ILE A 342 -16.67 18.05 -32.22
CA ILE A 342 -17.95 17.73 -31.57
C ILE A 342 -18.10 18.45 -30.23
N CYS A 343 -17.02 18.55 -29.44
CA CYS A 343 -17.03 19.24 -28.15
C CYS A 343 -17.56 20.66 -28.28
N TYR A 344 -17.03 21.44 -29.23
CA TYR A 344 -17.41 22.84 -29.42
C TYR A 344 -18.74 23.00 -30.17
N GLU A 345 -19.02 22.15 -31.16
CA GLU A 345 -20.28 22.19 -31.92
C GLU A 345 -21.50 21.91 -31.02
N TYR A 346 -21.39 20.88 -30.18
CA TYR A 346 -22.51 20.39 -29.36
C TYR A 346 -22.45 20.84 -27.90
N LYS A 347 -21.40 21.56 -27.49
CA LYS A 347 -21.17 22.04 -26.12
C LYS A 347 -21.17 20.91 -25.08
N ILE A 348 -20.47 19.82 -25.38
CA ILE A 348 -20.33 18.63 -24.53
C ILE A 348 -18.86 18.33 -24.26
N ILE A 349 -18.57 17.65 -23.15
CA ILE A 349 -17.20 17.26 -22.84
C ILE A 349 -16.86 16.00 -23.65
N CYS A 350 -15.78 16.08 -24.42
CA CYS A 350 -15.27 14.96 -25.21
C CYS A 350 -13.92 14.50 -24.65
N VAL A 351 -13.69 13.19 -24.66
CA VAL A 351 -12.47 12.56 -24.18
C VAL A 351 -11.94 11.63 -25.28
N THR A 352 -10.64 11.60 -25.52
CA THR A 352 -10.02 10.68 -26.47
C THR A 352 -9.61 9.37 -25.79
N LEU A 353 -9.35 8.31 -26.57
CA LEU A 353 -8.90 7.03 -26.02
C LEU A 353 -7.60 7.12 -25.22
N ASP A 354 -6.72 8.06 -25.53
CA ASP A 354 -5.47 8.32 -24.81
C ASP A 354 -5.65 9.20 -23.56
N GLY A 355 -6.88 9.57 -23.23
CA GLY A 355 -7.21 10.33 -22.02
C GLY A 355 -7.19 11.85 -22.18
N SER A 356 -7.01 12.40 -23.38
CA SER A 356 -7.11 13.87 -23.55
C SER A 356 -8.55 14.34 -23.42
N ILE A 357 -8.80 15.42 -22.66
CA ILE A 357 -10.11 16.00 -22.40
C ILE A 357 -10.25 17.35 -23.11
N TYR A 358 -11.37 17.51 -23.80
CA TYR A 358 -11.84 18.75 -24.42
C TYR A 358 -13.10 19.22 -23.68
N ASP A 359 -13.03 20.39 -23.05
CA ASP A 359 -14.17 21.02 -22.38
C ASP A 359 -14.72 22.18 -23.24
N PRO A 360 -16.04 22.29 -23.46
CA PRO A 360 -16.65 23.40 -24.20
C PRO A 360 -16.41 24.77 -23.56
N LYS A 361 -15.92 24.84 -22.31
CA LYS A 361 -15.45 26.06 -21.65
C LYS A 361 -14.07 26.53 -22.14
N GLY A 362 -13.44 25.81 -23.06
CA GLY A 362 -12.14 26.16 -23.65
C GLY A 362 -10.93 25.63 -22.89
N THR A 363 -11.12 24.69 -21.96
CA THR A 363 -10.00 24.02 -21.28
C THR A 363 -9.66 22.70 -21.97
N LEU A 364 -8.36 22.45 -22.10
CA LEU A 364 -7.79 21.23 -22.67
C LEU A 364 -6.92 20.57 -21.62
N THR A 365 -7.10 19.27 -21.40
CA THR A 365 -6.26 18.48 -20.48
C THR A 365 -5.67 17.31 -21.25
N GLY A 366 -4.37 17.04 -21.09
CA GLY A 366 -3.70 15.94 -21.77
C GLY A 366 -2.33 15.65 -21.18
N GLY A 367 -1.68 14.61 -21.70
CA GLY A 367 -0.41 14.08 -21.22
C GLY A 367 -0.58 12.69 -20.58
N LYS A 368 0.48 11.86 -20.67
CA LYS A 368 0.44 10.49 -20.12
C LYS A 368 0.27 10.51 -18.61
N LEU A 369 -0.86 9.98 -18.14
CA LEU A 369 -1.11 9.73 -16.72
C LEU A 369 -0.52 8.35 -16.36
N ASN A 370 0.54 8.32 -15.55
CA ASN A 370 0.98 7.07 -14.91
C ASN A 370 0.07 6.77 -13.71
N TYR A 371 -1.20 6.47 -13.98
CA TYR A 371 -2.17 6.14 -12.94
C TYR A 371 -2.22 4.62 -12.73
N LYS A 372 -1.57 4.13 -11.66
CA LYS A 372 -1.90 2.81 -11.10
C LYS A 372 -2.98 3.02 -10.05
N ILE A 373 -4.25 2.81 -10.40
CA ILE A 373 -5.31 2.69 -9.40
C ILE A 373 -5.27 1.26 -8.89
N ASP A 374 -4.78 1.09 -7.66
CA ASP A 374 -5.13 -0.08 -6.87
C ASP A 374 -6.58 0.14 -6.40
N ILE A 375 -7.52 -0.56 -7.05
CA ILE A 375 -8.92 -0.60 -6.64
C ILE A 375 -9.01 -1.64 -5.53
N ILE A 376 -9.45 -1.22 -4.35
CA ILE A 376 -9.69 -2.10 -3.21
C ILE A 376 -11.19 -2.16 -3.02
N LYS A 377 -11.82 -3.31 -3.29
CA LYS A 377 -13.29 -3.42 -3.19
C LYS A 377 -13.69 -3.60 -1.73
N ARG A 378 -14.76 -2.91 -1.31
CA ARG A 378 -15.42 -3.16 -0.01
C ARG A 378 -15.70 -4.64 0.22
N SER A 379 -16.13 -5.37 -0.81
CA SER A 379 -16.42 -6.80 -0.73
C SER A 379 -15.23 -7.62 -0.23
N ASP A 380 -14.00 -7.24 -0.62
CA ASP A 380 -12.78 -7.95 -0.21
C ASP A 380 -12.52 -7.79 1.29
N ILE A 381 -12.94 -6.65 1.85
CA ILE A 381 -12.83 -6.35 3.28
C ILE A 381 -13.94 -7.08 4.05
N GLU A 382 -15.19 -7.05 3.55
CA GLU A 382 -16.33 -7.70 4.20
C GLU A 382 -16.23 -9.22 4.24
N ILE A 383 -15.64 -9.84 3.21
CA ILE A 383 -15.37 -11.28 3.21
C ILE A 383 -14.41 -11.65 4.33
N LEU A 384 -13.37 -10.84 4.55
CA LEU A 384 -12.39 -11.06 5.61
C LEU A 384 -12.92 -10.72 7.00
N GLU A 385 -13.94 -9.86 7.11
CA GLU A 385 -14.58 -9.52 8.39
C GLU A 385 -15.51 -10.64 8.91
N LYS A 386 -16.04 -11.47 7.99
CA LYS A 386 -16.95 -12.58 8.30
C LYS A 386 -16.23 -13.89 8.62
N LYS A 387 -14.94 -13.99 8.33
CA LYS A 387 -14.07 -15.11 8.66
C LYS A 387 -13.33 -14.83 9.96
#